data_AF-Q6PDX1-F1
#
_entry.id   AF-Q6PDX1-F1
#
_cell.length_a   1.000
_cell.length_b   1.000
_cell.length_c   1.000
_cell.angle_alpha   90.00
_cell.angle_beta   90.00
_cell.angle_gamma   90.00
#
_symmetry.space_group_name_H-M   'P 1'
#
loop_
_entity.id
_entity.type
_entity.pdbx_description
1 polymer ?
#
loop_
_entity_poly.entity_id
_entity_poly.type
_entity_poly.pdbx_seq_one_letter_code
_entity_poly.pdbx_strand_id
1 'polypeptide(L)'
;MHKAYSPGKKISILLKTCKLIYDSMALGNPGKPYGADDFLPVLMYVLARSNLTEMLLNVEYMMELMDPALQLGEGSYYLTTTYGALEHIKNYDKITVTRQLSVEVQDSIHRWERRRTLNKARASRSSVQDFICVSYLKPEQQSRTLASRADTAAQALCAQCAEKFEVSQPQDYRLFVLVDGRCFQLADEALPHRIKGYLLRSEPKRDFHFVYRPQDSGKDASSQPCIVVREPNFL
;
A
#
# COMPACT_ATOMS: atom_id res chain seq x y z
N MET A 1 -20.50 0.56 1.70
CA MET A 1 -19.19 0.58 1.03
C MET A 1 -18.48 1.94 1.19
N HIS A 2 -19.14 3.07 0.86
CA HIS A 2 -18.57 4.43 0.99
C HIS A 2 -17.95 4.73 2.37
N LYS A 3 -18.67 4.43 3.47
CA LYS A 3 -18.21 4.67 4.86
C LYS A 3 -16.93 3.93 5.30
N ALA A 4 -16.49 2.91 4.57
CA ALA A 4 -15.29 2.13 4.93
C ALA A 4 -14.07 2.71 4.22
N TYR A 5 -12.96 2.96 4.93
CA TYR A 5 -11.73 3.49 4.32
C TYR A 5 -10.82 2.41 3.73
N SER A 6 -10.64 1.28 4.41
CA SER A 6 -9.76 0.19 3.94
C SER A 6 -10.31 -0.51 2.68
N PRO A 7 -9.51 -0.67 1.61
CA PRO A 7 -9.89 -1.48 0.44
C PRO A 7 -10.32 -2.90 0.82
N GLY A 8 -9.58 -3.56 1.71
CA GLY A 8 -9.91 -4.91 2.21
C GLY A 8 -11.31 -4.97 2.82
N LYS A 9 -11.67 -3.99 3.66
CA LYS A 9 -13.00 -3.92 4.28
C LYS A 9 -14.10 -3.63 3.25
N LYS A 10 -13.83 -2.82 2.23
CA LYS A 10 -14.77 -2.58 1.12
C LYS A 10 -15.00 -3.86 0.29
N ILE A 11 -13.96 -4.65 0.02
CA ILE A 11 -14.07 -5.95 -0.67
C ILE A 11 -14.90 -6.94 0.16
N SER A 12 -14.68 -7.02 1.47
CA SER A 12 -15.52 -7.89 2.32
C SER A 12 -17.00 -7.51 2.27
N ILE A 13 -17.31 -6.21 2.16
CA ILE A 13 -18.70 -5.74 1.96
C ILE A 13 -19.20 -6.17 0.58
N LEU A 14 -18.39 -6.02 -0.47
CA LEU A 14 -18.73 -6.45 -1.82
C LEU A 14 -19.08 -7.95 -1.85
N LEU A 15 -18.22 -8.80 -1.28
CA LEU A 15 -18.45 -10.25 -1.22
C LEU A 15 -19.75 -10.60 -0.51
N LYS A 16 -20.06 -9.93 0.60
CA LYS A 16 -21.34 -10.09 1.30
C LYS A 16 -22.52 -9.72 0.40
N THR A 17 -22.42 -8.62 -0.35
CA THR A 17 -23.46 -8.23 -1.31
C THR A 17 -23.63 -9.27 -2.42
N CYS A 18 -22.54 -9.75 -3.02
CA CYS A 18 -22.59 -10.78 -4.05
C CYS A 18 -23.27 -12.06 -3.54
N LYS A 19 -22.94 -12.48 -2.31
CA LYS A 19 -23.61 -13.61 -1.66
C LYS A 19 -25.11 -13.40 -1.50
N LEU A 20 -25.54 -12.22 -1.03
CA LEU A 20 -26.98 -11.89 -0.90
C LEU A 20 -27.72 -11.93 -2.24
N ILE A 21 -27.04 -11.54 -3.33
CA ILE A 21 -27.60 -11.64 -4.68
C ILE A 21 -27.79 -13.11 -5.07
N TYR A 22 -26.77 -13.96 -4.88
CA TYR A 22 -26.89 -15.40 -5.15
C TYR A 22 -27.97 -16.08 -4.29
N ASP A 23 -28.05 -15.75 -3.00
CA ASP A 23 -29.08 -16.27 -2.10
C ASP A 23 -30.49 -15.88 -2.61
N SER A 24 -30.66 -14.63 -3.07
CA SER A 24 -31.91 -14.14 -3.65
C SER A 24 -32.25 -14.85 -4.97
N MET A 25 -31.25 -15.11 -5.82
CA MET A 25 -31.44 -15.88 -7.06
C MET A 25 -31.90 -17.30 -6.74
N ALA A 26 -31.23 -17.97 -5.80
CA ALA A 26 -31.57 -19.33 -5.37
C ALA A 26 -32.97 -19.45 -4.78
N LEU A 27 -33.44 -18.44 -4.04
CA LEU A 27 -34.83 -18.40 -3.56
C LEU A 27 -35.84 -18.28 -4.70
N GLY A 28 -35.52 -17.51 -5.74
CA GLY A 28 -36.39 -17.31 -6.90
C GLY A 28 -36.52 -18.52 -7.82
N ASN A 29 -35.51 -19.39 -7.89
CA ASN A 29 -35.57 -20.65 -8.62
C ASN A 29 -34.74 -21.74 -7.92
N PRO A 30 -35.31 -22.39 -6.88
CA PRO A 30 -34.60 -23.38 -6.07
C PRO A 30 -34.07 -24.55 -6.92
N GLY A 31 -32.81 -24.93 -6.69
CA GLY A 31 -32.17 -26.07 -7.34
C GLY A 31 -31.55 -25.76 -8.71
N LYS A 32 -31.72 -24.54 -9.27
CA LYS A 32 -30.97 -24.12 -10.45
C LYS A 32 -29.53 -23.73 -10.06
N PRO A 33 -28.48 -24.30 -10.68
CA PRO A 33 -27.12 -23.78 -10.53
C PRO A 33 -26.97 -22.46 -11.30
N TYR A 34 -26.26 -21.49 -10.71
CA TYR A 34 -26.02 -20.17 -11.32
C TYR A 34 -24.55 -19.97 -11.64
N GLY A 35 -24.26 -19.66 -12.90
CA GLY A 35 -22.92 -19.30 -13.36
C GLY A 35 -22.67 -17.79 -13.33
N ALA A 36 -21.48 -17.40 -13.81
CA ALA A 36 -21.09 -16.00 -14.00
C ALA A 36 -22.07 -15.21 -14.88
N ASP A 37 -22.48 -15.82 -16.00
CA ASP A 37 -23.36 -15.22 -17.01
C ASP A 37 -24.82 -15.08 -16.51
N ASP A 38 -25.24 -15.88 -15.52
CA ASP A 38 -26.53 -15.69 -14.84
C ASP A 38 -26.46 -14.56 -13.80
N PHE A 39 -25.30 -14.38 -13.16
CA PHE A 39 -25.12 -13.41 -12.09
C PHE A 39 -24.99 -11.97 -12.60
N LEU A 40 -24.25 -11.75 -13.69
CA LEU A 40 -23.94 -10.42 -14.20
C LEU A 40 -25.19 -9.56 -14.47
N PRO A 41 -26.25 -10.05 -15.16
CA PRO A 41 -27.48 -9.27 -15.37
C PRO A 41 -28.19 -8.90 -14.06
N VAL A 42 -28.18 -9.79 -13.06
CA VAL A 42 -28.80 -9.52 -11.76
C VAL A 42 -28.00 -8.48 -10.99
N LEU A 43 -26.67 -8.55 -11.03
CA LEU A 43 -25.80 -7.53 -10.45
C LEU A 43 -26.05 -6.15 -11.10
N MET A 44 -26.11 -6.09 -12.43
CA MET A 44 -26.40 -4.85 -13.16
C MET A 44 -27.76 -4.26 -12.75
N TYR A 45 -28.79 -5.10 -12.64
CA TYR A 45 -30.10 -4.70 -12.18
C TYR A 45 -30.06 -4.12 -10.75
N VAL A 46 -29.41 -4.83 -9.81
CA VAL A 46 -29.27 -4.38 -8.43
C VAL A 46 -28.53 -3.04 -8.37
N LEU A 47 -27.44 -2.88 -9.12
CA LEU A 47 -26.66 -1.65 -9.17
C LEU A 47 -27.46 -0.49 -9.76
N ALA A 48 -28.17 -0.70 -10.87
CA ALA A 48 -29.00 0.32 -11.51
C ALA A 48 -30.17 0.77 -10.62
N ARG A 49 -30.69 -0.13 -9.78
CA ARG A 49 -31.75 0.16 -8.80
C ARG A 49 -31.21 0.74 -7.49
N SER A 50 -29.91 0.62 -7.25
CA SER A 50 -29.26 1.13 -6.04
C SER A 50 -28.85 2.59 -6.26
N ASN A 51 -29.26 3.49 -5.35
CA ASN A 51 -28.86 4.89 -5.41
C ASN A 51 -27.41 5.09 -4.90
N LEU A 52 -26.44 4.52 -5.62
CA LEU A 52 -25.01 4.51 -5.26
C LEU A 52 -24.20 5.35 -6.24
N THR A 53 -24.28 6.67 -6.09
CA THR A 53 -23.66 7.65 -7.00
C THR A 53 -22.14 7.54 -7.13
N GLU A 54 -21.45 7.06 -6.10
CA GLU A 54 -19.99 6.95 -6.08
C GLU A 54 -19.47 5.52 -6.24
N MET A 55 -20.31 4.58 -6.69
CA MET A 55 -19.92 3.17 -6.73
C MET A 55 -18.71 2.94 -7.65
N LEU A 56 -18.68 3.58 -8.83
CA LEU A 56 -17.56 3.45 -9.76
C LEU A 56 -16.25 3.93 -9.13
N LEU A 57 -16.25 5.08 -8.47
CA LEU A 57 -15.08 5.60 -7.75
C LEU A 57 -14.64 4.64 -6.63
N ASN A 58 -15.58 4.06 -5.88
CA ASN A 58 -15.26 3.08 -4.84
C ASN A 58 -14.62 1.79 -5.43
N VAL A 59 -15.10 1.37 -6.61
CA VAL A 59 -14.55 0.21 -7.33
C VAL A 59 -13.16 0.51 -7.84
N GLU A 60 -12.95 1.63 -8.52
CA GLU A 60 -11.62 2.07 -8.99
C GLU A 60 -10.64 2.24 -7.81
N TYR A 61 -11.09 2.82 -6.70
CA TYR A 61 -10.32 2.92 -5.47
C TYR A 61 -9.84 1.56 -4.96
N MET A 62 -10.74 0.56 -4.89
CA MET A 62 -10.37 -0.80 -4.51
C MET A 62 -9.43 -1.45 -5.55
N MET A 63 -9.67 -1.22 -6.83
CA MET A 63 -8.86 -1.76 -7.91
C MET A 63 -7.42 -1.22 -7.87
N GLU A 64 -7.22 0.06 -7.57
CA GLU A 64 -5.88 0.65 -7.56
C GLU A 64 -5.13 0.41 -6.23
N LEU A 65 -5.80 0.36 -5.08
CA LEU A 65 -5.14 0.32 -3.76
C LEU A 65 -5.14 -1.05 -3.06
N MET A 66 -5.80 -2.07 -3.63
CA MET A 66 -5.79 -3.41 -3.06
C MET A 66 -4.38 -4.03 -3.13
N ASP A 67 -3.92 -4.57 -2.00
CA ASP A 67 -2.66 -5.31 -1.89
C ASP A 67 -2.57 -6.41 -2.96
N PRO A 68 -1.50 -6.44 -3.78
CA PRO A 68 -1.19 -7.52 -4.72
C PRO A 68 -1.26 -8.94 -4.15
N ALA A 69 -0.97 -9.13 -2.87
CA ALA A 69 -1.09 -10.44 -2.20
C ALA A 69 -2.55 -10.88 -2.03
N LEU A 70 -3.50 -9.94 -1.95
CA LEU A 70 -4.93 -10.19 -1.76
C LEU A 70 -5.72 -10.26 -3.08
N GLN A 71 -5.04 -10.16 -4.22
CA GLN A 71 -5.66 -10.15 -5.55
C GLN A 71 -5.99 -11.55 -6.10
N LEU A 72 -5.50 -12.61 -5.46
CA LEU A 72 -5.83 -13.97 -5.83
C LEU A 72 -7.04 -14.42 -5.02
N GLY A 73 -8.18 -14.60 -5.69
CA GLY A 73 -9.37 -15.18 -5.09
C GLY A 73 -10.67 -14.52 -5.53
N GLU A 74 -11.74 -14.91 -4.85
CA GLU A 74 -13.12 -14.52 -5.13
C GLU A 74 -13.34 -12.98 -5.11
N GLY A 75 -12.60 -12.26 -4.26
CA GLY A 75 -12.71 -10.81 -4.13
C GLY A 75 -12.32 -10.03 -5.38
N SER A 76 -11.26 -10.46 -6.09
CA SER A 76 -10.84 -9.79 -7.32
C SER A 76 -11.78 -10.07 -8.48
N TYR A 77 -12.29 -11.30 -8.56
CA TYR A 77 -13.31 -11.70 -9.53
C TYR A 77 -14.55 -10.80 -9.42
N TYR A 78 -15.19 -10.72 -8.25
CA TYR A 78 -16.39 -9.89 -8.13
C TYR A 78 -16.10 -8.39 -8.25
N LEU A 79 -14.89 -7.94 -7.89
CA LEU A 79 -14.51 -6.55 -8.09
C LEU A 79 -14.45 -6.19 -9.59
N THR A 80 -13.80 -7.01 -10.41
CA THR A 80 -13.72 -6.78 -11.87
C THR A 80 -15.08 -6.99 -12.54
N THR A 81 -15.90 -7.94 -12.09
CA THR A 81 -17.29 -8.09 -12.55
C THR A 81 -18.12 -6.84 -12.23
N THR A 82 -17.97 -6.28 -11.02
CA THR A 82 -18.69 -5.06 -10.61
C THR A 82 -18.24 -3.84 -11.40
N TYR A 83 -16.93 -3.70 -11.65
CA TYR A 83 -16.41 -2.68 -12.55
C TYR A 83 -17.05 -2.77 -13.94
N GLY A 84 -17.06 -3.97 -14.52
CA GLY A 84 -17.65 -4.19 -15.83
C GLY A 84 -19.15 -3.89 -15.87
N ALA A 85 -19.90 -4.30 -14.85
CA ALA A 85 -21.32 -3.99 -14.73
C ALA A 85 -21.57 -2.46 -14.70
N LEU A 86 -20.76 -1.70 -13.98
CA LEU A 86 -20.87 -0.24 -13.91
C LEU A 86 -20.50 0.44 -15.23
N GLU A 87 -19.46 -0.03 -15.92
CA GLU A 87 -19.08 0.50 -17.24
C GLU A 87 -20.18 0.25 -18.29
N HIS A 88 -20.87 -0.89 -18.23
CA HIS A 88 -22.04 -1.12 -19.07
C HIS A 88 -23.19 -0.17 -18.75
N ILE A 89 -23.52 0.03 -17.47
CA ILE A 89 -24.60 0.97 -17.05
C ILE A 89 -24.26 2.39 -17.52
N LYS A 90 -23.00 2.82 -17.34
CA LYS A 90 -22.49 4.13 -17.75
C LYS A 90 -22.55 4.34 -19.27
N ASN A 91 -22.39 3.28 -20.05
CA ASN A 91 -22.36 3.33 -21.52
C ASN A 91 -23.54 2.58 -22.16
N TYR A 92 -24.70 2.55 -21.49
CA TYR A 92 -25.87 1.74 -21.90
C TYR A 92 -26.32 2.01 -23.35
N ASP A 93 -26.22 3.26 -23.82
CA ASP A 93 -26.63 3.62 -25.19
C ASP A 93 -25.61 3.20 -26.28
N LYS A 94 -24.38 2.86 -25.87
CA LYS A 94 -23.26 2.54 -26.78
C LYS A 94 -22.90 1.07 -26.77
N ILE A 95 -23.22 0.36 -25.68
CA ILE A 95 -22.85 -1.04 -25.48
C ILE A 95 -24.13 -1.87 -25.37
N THR A 96 -24.32 -2.79 -26.31
CA THR A 96 -25.43 -3.75 -26.24
C THR A 96 -25.36 -4.51 -24.92
N VAL A 97 -26.43 -4.45 -24.13
CA VAL A 97 -26.51 -5.21 -22.88
C VAL A 97 -26.69 -6.68 -23.22
N THR A 98 -25.65 -7.47 -22.94
CA THR A 98 -25.68 -8.93 -23.08
C THR A 98 -25.50 -9.57 -21.71
N ARG A 99 -25.52 -10.91 -21.65
CA ARG A 99 -25.19 -11.66 -20.43
C ARG A 99 -23.69 -11.73 -20.14
N GLN A 100 -22.86 -11.10 -20.98
CA GLN A 100 -21.41 -11.11 -20.91
C GLN A 100 -20.87 -9.68 -20.95
N LEU A 101 -19.63 -9.51 -20.46
CA LEU A 101 -18.93 -8.24 -20.58
C LEU A 101 -18.60 -7.95 -22.04
N SER A 102 -18.71 -6.69 -22.47
CA SER A 102 -18.29 -6.29 -23.83
C SER A 102 -16.77 -6.39 -24.01
N VAL A 103 -16.34 -6.48 -25.26
CA VAL A 103 -14.91 -6.55 -25.63
C VAL A 103 -14.17 -5.31 -25.11
N GLU A 104 -14.76 -4.12 -25.20
CA GLU A 104 -14.14 -2.88 -24.74
C GLU A 104 -13.94 -2.87 -23.22
N VAL A 105 -14.91 -3.40 -22.47
CA VAL A 105 -14.83 -3.53 -21.01
C VAL A 105 -13.78 -4.57 -20.62
N GLN A 106 -13.75 -5.72 -21.30
CA GLN A 106 -12.74 -6.75 -21.10
C GLN A 106 -11.33 -6.21 -21.39
N ASP A 107 -11.15 -5.45 -22.48
CA ASP A 107 -9.88 -4.80 -22.83
C ASP A 107 -9.45 -3.76 -21.80
N SER A 108 -10.40 -3.01 -21.22
CA SER A 108 -10.11 -2.08 -20.11
C SER A 108 -9.57 -2.84 -18.90
N ILE A 109 -10.22 -3.94 -18.51
CA ILE A 109 -9.80 -4.80 -17.39
C ILE A 109 -8.42 -5.39 -17.68
N HIS A 110 -8.18 -5.95 -18.87
CA HIS A 110 -6.88 -6.52 -19.23
C HIS A 110 -5.75 -5.49 -19.24
N ARG A 111 -6.00 -4.27 -19.73
CA ARG A 111 -5.02 -3.18 -19.66
C ARG A 111 -4.71 -2.82 -18.21
N TRP A 112 -5.71 -2.78 -17.34
CA TRP A 112 -5.51 -2.57 -15.91
C TRP A 112 -4.68 -3.70 -15.27
N GLU A 113 -5.01 -4.98 -15.53
CA GLU A 113 -4.26 -6.14 -15.02
C GLU A 113 -2.79 -6.11 -15.49
N ARG A 114 -2.56 -5.78 -16.77
CA ARG A 114 -1.22 -5.64 -17.34
C ARG A 114 -0.42 -4.51 -16.68
N ARG A 115 -1.02 -3.34 -16.47
CA ARG A 115 -0.36 -2.22 -15.77
C ARG A 115 0.06 -2.65 -14.36
N ARG A 116 -0.82 -3.35 -13.65
CA ARG A 116 -0.57 -3.76 -12.26
C ARG A 116 0.47 -4.88 -12.15
N THR A 117 0.45 -5.87 -13.04
CA THR A 117 1.45 -6.95 -13.09
C THR A 117 2.83 -6.45 -13.50
N LEU A 118 2.92 -5.53 -14.47
CA LEU A 118 4.17 -4.86 -14.82
C LEU A 118 4.70 -4.00 -13.67
N ASN A 119 3.83 -3.30 -12.94
CA ASN A 119 4.22 -2.55 -11.75
C ASN A 119 4.70 -3.46 -10.61
N LYS A 120 4.16 -4.68 -10.46
CA LYS A 120 4.68 -5.68 -9.52
C LYS A 120 6.08 -6.15 -9.90
N ALA A 121 6.31 -6.46 -11.18
CA ALA A 121 7.64 -6.82 -11.69
C ALA A 121 8.64 -5.67 -11.54
N ARG A 122 8.19 -4.42 -11.80
CA ARG A 122 8.99 -3.21 -11.55
C ARG A 122 9.25 -3.00 -10.07
N ALA A 123 8.27 -3.07 -9.17
CA ALA A 123 8.50 -2.94 -7.72
C ALA A 123 9.49 -3.99 -7.18
N SER A 124 9.52 -5.20 -7.76
CA SER A 124 10.51 -6.23 -7.43
C SER A 124 11.90 -6.02 -8.06
N ARG A 125 12.00 -5.20 -9.11
CA ARG A 125 13.23 -4.93 -9.89
C ARG A 125 13.65 -3.45 -9.87
N SER A 126 13.00 -2.62 -9.08
CA SER A 126 13.10 -1.17 -9.17
C SER A 126 14.27 -0.70 -8.32
N SER A 127 15.34 -0.36 -9.02
CA SER A 127 16.36 0.60 -8.60
C SER A 127 15.84 2.05 -8.45
N VAL A 128 14.51 2.26 -8.46
CA VAL A 128 13.87 3.56 -8.24
C VAL A 128 13.67 3.72 -6.74
N GLN A 129 14.48 4.60 -6.16
CA GLN A 129 14.36 5.22 -4.82
C GLN A 129 13.49 4.48 -3.79
N ASP A 130 14.13 3.88 -2.80
CA ASP A 130 13.48 3.45 -1.57
C ASP A 130 13.15 4.66 -0.67
N PHE A 131 12.10 4.52 0.13
CA PHE A 131 11.68 5.58 1.05
C PHE A 131 12.13 5.26 2.48
N ILE A 132 12.64 6.24 3.21
CA ILE A 132 12.97 6.15 4.64
C ILE A 132 12.40 7.36 5.37
N CYS A 133 11.69 7.11 6.48
CA CYS A 133 11.13 8.16 7.32
C CYS A 133 12.15 8.49 8.40
N VAL A 134 12.57 9.75 8.47
CA VAL A 134 13.54 10.24 9.46
C VAL A 134 12.89 11.35 10.28
N SER A 135 13.00 11.27 11.60
CA SER A 135 12.50 12.29 12.53
C SER A 135 13.62 13.24 12.94
N TYR A 136 13.30 14.49 13.26
CA TYR A 136 14.29 15.48 13.67
C TYR A 136 14.34 15.59 15.20
N LEU A 137 15.54 15.45 15.78
CA LEU A 137 15.84 15.48 17.22
C LEU A 137 15.23 14.35 18.06
N LYS A 138 13.92 14.11 17.94
CA LYS A 138 13.15 13.13 18.71
C LYS A 138 12.37 12.19 17.79
N PRO A 139 12.12 10.94 18.20
CA PRO A 139 11.28 10.02 17.43
C PRO A 139 9.87 10.62 17.25
N GLU A 140 9.29 10.39 16.07
CA GLU A 140 7.93 10.82 15.68
C GLU A 140 7.68 12.33 15.69
N GLN A 141 8.71 13.16 15.90
CA GLN A 141 8.63 14.61 15.80
C GLN A 141 9.24 15.10 14.49
N GLN A 142 8.51 16.00 13.83
CA GLN A 142 8.92 16.65 12.59
C GLN A 142 9.44 15.65 11.54
N SER A 143 8.79 14.49 11.41
CA SER A 143 9.27 13.43 10.52
C SER A 143 9.14 13.80 9.04
N ARG A 144 10.15 13.44 8.25
CA ARG A 144 10.18 13.62 6.80
C ARG A 144 10.48 12.30 6.12
N THR A 145 9.73 12.00 5.06
CA THR A 145 10.02 10.87 4.19
C THR A 145 11.03 11.31 3.13
N LEU A 146 12.16 10.60 3.08
CA LEU A 146 13.25 10.80 2.12
C LEU A 146 13.24 9.67 1.11
N ALA A 147 13.37 10.02 -0.16
CA ALA A 147 13.49 9.07 -1.26
C ALA A 147 14.97 8.98 -1.65
N SER A 148 15.56 7.80 -1.51
CA SER A 148 16.98 7.57 -1.81
C SER A 148 17.20 6.14 -2.28
N ARG A 149 18.30 5.87 -2.99
CA ARG A 149 18.55 4.52 -3.52
C ARG A 149 18.84 3.54 -2.39
N ALA A 150 18.56 2.25 -2.59
CA ALA A 150 18.81 1.19 -1.61
C ALA A 150 20.27 1.12 -1.11
N ASP A 151 21.21 1.51 -1.97
CA ASP A 151 22.66 1.57 -1.74
C ASP A 151 23.16 2.93 -1.20
N THR A 152 22.25 3.84 -0.83
CA THR A 152 22.64 5.14 -0.27
C THR A 152 23.25 4.96 1.12
N ALA A 153 24.48 5.44 1.30
CA ALA A 153 25.18 5.44 2.59
C ALA A 153 24.57 6.44 3.58
N ALA A 154 24.73 6.19 4.88
CA ALA A 154 24.18 7.03 5.94
C ALA A 154 24.69 8.47 5.87
N GLN A 155 25.95 8.69 5.47
CA GLN A 155 26.51 10.02 5.28
C GLN A 155 25.76 10.82 4.18
N ALA A 156 25.48 10.19 3.05
CA ALA A 156 24.72 10.83 1.97
C ALA A 156 23.27 11.10 2.39
N LEU A 157 22.68 10.20 3.18
CA LEU A 157 21.34 10.42 3.74
C LEU A 157 21.33 11.53 4.81
N CYS A 158 22.39 11.67 5.62
CA CYS A 158 22.57 12.79 6.55
C CYS A 158 22.60 14.13 5.80
N ALA A 159 23.27 14.21 4.64
CA ALA A 159 23.26 15.42 3.82
C ALA A 159 21.85 15.78 3.33
N GLN A 160 21.07 14.78 2.90
CA GLN A 160 19.66 14.99 2.53
C GLN A 160 18.81 15.43 3.73
N CYS A 161 19.08 14.90 4.93
CA CYS A 161 18.42 15.34 6.15
C CYS A 161 18.75 16.81 6.46
N ALA A 162 20.03 17.19 6.37
CA ALA A 162 20.48 18.56 6.63
C ALA A 162 19.77 19.59 5.74
N GLU A 163 19.65 19.30 4.45
CA GLU A 163 18.91 20.13 3.49
C GLU A 163 17.41 20.18 3.83
N LYS A 164 16.78 19.02 4.07
CA LYS A 164 15.33 18.94 4.35
C LYS A 164 14.90 19.53 5.69
N PHE A 165 15.80 19.54 6.68
CA PHE A 165 15.58 20.10 8.01
C PHE A 165 16.18 21.50 8.18
N GLU A 166 16.79 22.05 7.13
CA GLU A 166 17.37 23.41 7.11
C GLU A 166 18.39 23.63 8.25
N VAL A 167 19.25 22.62 8.50
CA VAL A 167 20.22 22.64 9.61
C VAL A 167 21.45 23.49 9.27
N SER A 168 21.77 24.47 10.12
CA SER A 168 22.88 25.41 9.89
C SER A 168 24.28 24.78 10.04
N GLN A 169 24.42 23.73 10.86
CA GLN A 169 25.69 23.02 11.10
C GLN A 169 25.54 21.51 10.87
N PRO A 170 25.49 21.05 9.59
CA PRO A 170 25.27 19.64 9.25
C PRO A 170 26.33 18.69 9.81
N GLN A 171 27.55 19.18 10.02
CA GLN A 171 28.70 18.38 10.47
C GLN A 171 28.51 17.79 11.87
N ASP A 172 27.75 18.47 12.73
CA ASP A 172 27.54 18.07 14.13
C ASP A 172 26.40 17.06 14.28
N TYR A 173 25.70 16.73 13.19
CA TYR A 173 24.55 15.85 13.20
C TYR A 173 24.89 14.50 12.58
N ARG A 174 24.26 13.46 13.12
CA ARG A 174 24.38 12.09 12.64
C ARG A 174 23.00 11.44 12.58
N LEU A 175 22.92 10.35 11.83
CA LEU A 175 21.72 9.53 11.75
C LEU A 175 21.79 8.43 12.82
N PHE A 176 20.68 8.25 13.52
CA PHE A 176 20.51 7.24 14.55
C PHE A 176 19.32 6.36 14.20
N VAL A 177 19.36 5.12 14.64
CA VAL A 177 18.21 4.21 14.67
C VAL A 177 17.91 3.87 16.12
N LEU A 178 16.68 4.14 16.54
CA LEU A 178 16.16 3.71 17.82
C LEU A 178 15.42 2.39 17.60
N VAL A 179 15.71 1.37 18.40
CA VAL A 179 15.03 0.07 18.36
C VAL A 179 14.69 -0.35 19.78
N ASP A 180 13.41 -0.57 20.08
CA ASP A 180 12.89 -0.97 21.38
C ASP A 180 13.48 -0.15 22.56
N GLY A 181 13.60 1.17 22.36
CA GLY A 181 14.15 2.11 23.35
C GLY A 181 15.68 2.23 23.40
N ARG A 182 16.43 1.43 22.63
CA ARG A 182 17.91 1.54 22.51
C ARG A 182 18.29 2.41 21.31
N CYS A 183 19.28 3.27 21.47
CA CYS A 183 19.76 4.17 20.42
C CYS A 183 21.09 3.69 19.84
N PHE A 184 21.15 3.58 18.51
CA PHE A 184 22.34 3.19 17.77
C PHE A 184 22.69 4.26 16.74
N GLN A 185 23.94 4.70 16.72
CA GLN A 185 24.42 5.64 15.72
C GLN A 185 24.78 4.87 14.44
N LEU A 186 24.30 5.31 13.29
CA LEU A 186 24.73 4.73 12.01
C LEU A 186 26.14 5.21 11.67
N ALA A 187 27.03 4.28 11.30
CA ALA A 187 28.31 4.62 10.70
C ALA A 187 28.08 5.30 9.33
N ASP A 188 29.01 6.14 8.90
CA ASP A 188 28.88 6.95 7.67
C ASP A 188 28.65 6.08 6.43
N GLU A 189 29.30 4.93 6.38
CA GLU A 189 29.22 3.89 5.33
C GLU A 189 28.07 2.90 5.51
N ALA A 190 27.34 2.95 6.63
CA ALA A 190 26.21 2.06 6.86
C ALA A 190 25.11 2.30 5.82
N LEU A 191 24.34 1.26 5.50
CA LEU A 191 23.25 1.33 4.52
C LEU A 191 21.90 1.36 5.24
N PRO A 192 21.26 2.55 5.44
CA PRO A 192 20.06 2.68 6.26
C PRO A 192 18.88 1.85 5.75
N HIS A 193 18.73 1.72 4.43
CA HIS A 193 17.68 0.88 3.83
C HIS A 193 17.87 -0.62 4.09
N ARG A 194 19.12 -1.11 4.18
CA ARG A 194 19.39 -2.50 4.56
C ARG A 194 19.03 -2.75 6.02
N ILE A 195 19.35 -1.81 6.90
CA ILE A 195 18.98 -1.87 8.32
C ILE A 195 17.46 -1.82 8.48
N LYS A 196 16.79 -0.87 7.82
CA LYS A 196 15.33 -0.80 7.76
C LYS A 196 14.71 -2.12 7.30
N GLY A 197 15.22 -2.68 6.20
CA GLY A 197 14.73 -3.94 5.65
C GLY A 197 14.93 -5.14 6.59
N TYR A 198 16.02 -5.16 7.35
CA TYR A 198 16.25 -6.17 8.39
C TYR A 198 15.25 -6.03 9.55
N LEU A 199 15.07 -4.82 10.08
CA LEU A 199 14.14 -4.56 11.20
C LEU A 199 12.69 -4.88 10.82
N LEU A 200 12.27 -4.56 9.59
CA LEU A 200 10.94 -4.91 9.07
C LEU A 200 10.68 -6.41 8.96
N ARG A 201 11.75 -7.21 8.79
CA ARG A 201 11.69 -8.69 8.70
C ARG A 201 11.97 -9.38 10.03
N SER A 202 12.26 -8.63 11.09
CA SER A 202 12.54 -9.20 12.40
C SER A 202 11.27 -9.76 13.05
N GLU A 203 11.40 -10.94 13.66
CA GLU A 203 10.37 -11.56 14.50
C GLU A 203 10.94 -11.77 15.92
N PRO A 204 10.28 -11.28 16.98
CA PRO A 204 9.04 -10.50 16.98
C PRO A 204 9.20 -9.12 16.32
N LYS A 205 8.09 -8.53 15.89
CA LYS A 205 8.09 -7.17 15.32
C LYS A 205 8.63 -6.19 16.36
N ARG A 206 9.70 -5.49 16.01
CA ARG A 206 10.34 -4.47 16.84
C ARG A 206 9.81 -3.08 16.50
N ASP A 207 9.70 -2.23 17.51
CA ASP A 207 9.41 -0.82 17.28
C ASP A 207 10.72 -0.08 16.98
N PHE A 208 10.76 0.66 15.87
CA PHE A 208 11.97 1.35 15.46
C PHE A 208 11.74 2.66 14.72
N HIS A 209 12.64 3.62 14.94
CA HIS A 209 12.58 4.96 14.35
C HIS A 209 13.97 5.41 13.92
N PHE A 210 14.08 5.99 12.71
CA PHE A 210 15.29 6.71 12.31
C PHE A 210 15.18 8.16 12.76
N VAL A 211 16.25 8.69 13.36
CA VAL A 211 16.30 10.03 13.94
C VAL A 211 17.59 10.73 13.50
N TYR A 212 17.45 11.95 12.99
CA TYR A 212 18.55 12.85 12.69
C TYR A 212 18.70 13.86 13.83
N ARG A 213 19.83 13.82 14.54
CA ARG A 213 20.07 14.65 15.72
C ARG A 213 21.56 14.96 15.90
N PRO A 214 21.93 15.95 16.74
CA PRO A 214 23.32 16.23 17.05
C PRO A 214 24.00 15.00 17.64
N GLN A 215 25.28 14.81 17.32
CA GLN A 215 26.16 13.91 18.03
C GLN A 215 26.39 14.53 19.41
N ASP A 216 25.89 13.89 20.47
CA ASP A 216 26.02 14.41 21.83
C ASP A 216 27.49 14.65 22.16
N SER A 217 27.87 15.92 22.29
CA SER A 217 29.19 16.34 22.75
C SER A 217 29.26 16.22 24.28
N GLY A 218 29.12 15.00 24.79
CA GLY A 218 29.55 14.59 26.14
C GLY A 218 29.23 15.52 27.31
N LYS A 219 28.03 16.14 27.37
CA LYS A 219 27.66 17.03 28.49
C LYS A 219 26.54 16.54 29.41
N ASP A 220 25.88 15.44 29.10
CA ASP A 220 24.92 14.82 30.02
C ASP A 220 25.47 13.48 30.53
N ALA A 221 25.85 13.45 31.81
CA ALA A 221 26.39 12.28 32.52
C ALA A 221 25.39 11.11 32.70
N SER A 222 24.30 11.09 31.94
CA SER A 222 23.21 10.12 31.99
C SER A 222 22.96 9.39 30.65
N SER A 223 23.61 9.77 29.56
CA SER A 223 23.44 9.13 28.25
C SER A 223 24.37 7.91 28.10
N GLN A 224 23.79 6.72 27.95
CA GLN A 224 24.54 5.52 27.57
C GLN A 224 25.34 5.77 26.29
N PRO A 225 26.57 5.24 26.15
CA PRO A 225 27.34 5.37 24.93
C PRO A 225 26.55 4.77 23.75
N CYS A 226 26.21 5.59 22.76
CA CYS A 226 25.55 5.13 21.54
C CYS A 226 26.51 4.24 20.76
N ILE A 227 26.18 2.96 20.63
CA ILE A 227 26.96 2.01 19.83
C ILE A 227 26.86 2.41 18.36
N VAL A 228 28.00 2.48 17.68
CA VAL A 228 28.06 2.75 16.24
C VAL A 228 27.83 1.45 15.47
N VAL A 229 26.84 1.43 14.59
CA VAL A 229 26.41 0.24 13.85
C VAL A 229 26.64 0.42 12.35
N ARG A 230 27.20 -0.63 11.73
CA ARG A 230 27.50 -0.69 10.29
C ARG A 230 26.56 -1.63 9.56
N GLU A 231 26.36 -2.79 10.17
CA GLU A 231 25.57 -3.90 9.64
C GLU A 231 24.32 -4.11 10.48
N PRO A 232 23.24 -4.66 9.91
CA PRO A 232 21.98 -4.89 10.62
C PRO A 232 22.05 -5.84 11.84
N ASN A 233 23.13 -6.62 12.00
CA ASN A 233 23.29 -7.61 13.08
C ASN A 233 23.81 -6.97 14.39
N PHE A 234 23.19 -5.88 14.83
CA PHE A 234 23.60 -5.14 16.04
C PHE A 234 22.67 -5.36 17.25
N LEU A 235 21.64 -6.19 17.08
CA LEU A 235 20.59 -6.47 18.07
C LEU A 235 20.71 -7.86 18.69
#